data_AF-A0A7C1N374-F1
#
_entry.id   AF-A0A7C1N374-F1
#
_cell.length_a   1.000
_cell.length_b   1.000
_cell.length_c   1.000
_cell.angle_alpha   90.00
_cell.angle_beta   90.00
_cell.angle_gamma   90.00
#
_symmetry.space_group_name_H-M   'P 1'
#
loop_
_entity.id
_entity.type
_entity.pdbx_description
1 polymer ?
#
loop_
_entity_poly.entity_id
_entity_poly.type
_entity_poly.pdbx_seq_one_letter_code
_entity_poly.pdbx_strand_id
1 'polypeptide(L)'
;MKLIHDSDTELNQKMQSIEKSINMEALMKEFGISGEKVGTKNQYLAKCPFHDQEASFLIDAKTKEYFCFCEGLRGDVFSFLINYDRDVNHKHMTLKQAVDYLIEKFPIQ
;
A
#
# COMPACT_ATOMS: atom_id res chain seq x y z
N MET A 1 -18.38 9.31 25.51
CA MET A 1 -18.38 8.41 24.33
C MET A 1 -18.35 9.15 22.98
N LYS A 2 -18.11 10.48 22.94
CA LYS A 2 -17.93 11.25 21.68
C LYS A 2 -16.52 11.10 21.08
N LEU A 3 -15.50 11.13 21.96
CA LEU A 3 -14.09 11.12 21.58
C LEU A 3 -13.66 9.93 20.70
N ILE A 4 -14.21 8.73 20.95
CA ILE A 4 -13.89 7.51 20.16
C ILE A 4 -14.50 7.61 18.75
N HIS A 5 -15.71 8.16 18.64
CA HIS A 5 -16.40 8.28 17.36
C HIS A 5 -15.77 9.37 16.47
N ASP A 6 -15.23 10.42 17.08
CA ASP A 6 -14.57 11.53 16.37
C ASP A 6 -13.20 11.09 15.82
N SER A 7 -12.41 10.30 16.58
CA SER A 7 -11.10 9.79 16.13
C SER A 7 -11.22 8.81 14.95
N ASP A 8 -12.24 7.95 14.97
CA ASP A 8 -12.49 7.01 13.88
C ASP A 8 -12.94 7.75 12.61
N THR A 9 -13.67 8.87 12.79
CA THR A 9 -14.09 9.72 11.67
C THR A 9 -12.90 10.42 11.02
N GLU A 10 -11.96 10.97 11.81
CA GLU A 10 -10.75 11.63 11.28
C GLU A 10 -9.84 10.64 10.55
N LEU A 11 -9.61 9.45 11.12
CA LEU A 11 -8.79 8.42 10.50
C LEU A 11 -9.36 7.99 9.14
N ASN A 12 -10.68 7.78 9.06
CA ASN A 12 -11.35 7.42 7.82
C ASN A 12 -11.24 8.53 6.76
N GLN A 13 -11.35 9.79 7.14
CA GLN A 13 -11.17 10.92 6.20
C GLN A 13 -9.74 10.98 5.64
N LYS A 14 -8.74 10.72 6.49
CA LYS A 14 -7.34 10.63 6.08
C LYS A 14 -7.12 9.47 5.10
N MET A 15 -7.65 8.30 5.41
CA MET A 15 -7.58 7.12 4.53
C MET A 15 -8.19 7.42 3.15
N GLN A 16 -9.41 7.97 3.11
CA GLN A 16 -10.07 8.34 1.85
C GLN A 16 -9.27 9.38 1.04
N SER A 17 -8.57 10.29 1.71
CA SER A 17 -7.76 11.30 1.03
C SER A 17 -6.50 10.69 0.41
N ILE A 18 -5.87 9.73 1.11
CA ILE A 18 -4.74 8.94 0.60
C ILE A 18 -5.16 8.10 -0.62
N GLU A 19 -6.27 7.35 -0.52
CA GLU A 19 -6.76 6.51 -1.62
C GLU A 19 -6.97 7.29 -2.92
N LYS A 20 -7.44 8.54 -2.81
CA LYS A 20 -7.69 9.42 -3.96
C LYS A 20 -6.43 10.00 -4.58
N SER A 21 -5.37 10.20 -3.80
CA SER A 21 -4.23 11.03 -4.20
C SER A 21 -2.93 10.24 -4.36
N ILE A 22 -2.81 9.07 -3.74
CA ILE A 22 -1.53 8.38 -3.68
C ILE A 22 -1.06 7.94 -5.07
N ASN A 23 0.19 8.26 -5.38
CA ASN A 23 0.86 7.78 -6.57
C ASN A 23 1.53 6.43 -6.29
N MET A 24 1.00 5.36 -6.88
CA MET A 24 1.51 4.00 -6.66
C MET A 24 2.93 3.79 -7.22
N GLU A 25 3.33 4.52 -8.26
CA GLU A 25 4.70 4.44 -8.78
C GLU A 25 5.71 5.07 -7.80
N ALA A 26 5.32 6.18 -7.16
CA ALA A 26 6.11 6.79 -6.11
C ALA A 26 6.24 5.86 -4.90
N LEU A 27 5.15 5.19 -4.52
CA LEU A 27 5.16 4.19 -3.45
C LEU A 27 6.06 3.02 -3.80
N MET A 28 5.92 2.43 -4.98
CA MET A 28 6.79 1.35 -5.45
C MET A 28 8.27 1.76 -5.33
N LYS A 29 8.62 2.97 -5.78
CA LYS A 29 9.97 3.50 -5.70
C LYS A 29 10.49 3.64 -4.26
N GLU A 30 9.68 4.12 -3.31
CA GLU A 30 10.06 4.23 -1.89
C GLU A 30 10.42 2.87 -1.28
N PHE A 31 9.71 1.81 -1.69
CA PHE A 31 9.94 0.44 -1.20
C PHE A 31 10.93 -0.37 -2.04
N GLY A 32 11.63 0.27 -2.99
CA GLY A 32 12.60 -0.42 -3.85
C GLY A 32 11.97 -1.44 -4.80
N ILE A 33 10.66 -1.32 -5.08
CA ILE A 33 9.92 -2.21 -5.97
C ILE A 33 10.04 -1.66 -7.40
N SER A 34 10.70 -2.41 -8.27
CA SER A 34 10.71 -2.18 -9.71
C SER A 34 9.77 -3.17 -10.40
N GLY A 35 8.87 -2.67 -11.26
CA GLY A 35 7.95 -3.49 -12.03
C GLY A 35 7.78 -3.00 -13.45
N GLU A 36 7.46 -3.93 -14.34
CA GLU A 36 7.16 -3.62 -15.74
C GLU A 36 5.66 -3.38 -15.90
N LYS A 37 5.29 -2.40 -16.74
CA LYS A 37 3.89 -2.17 -17.06
C LYS A 37 3.34 -3.32 -17.87
N VAL A 38 2.18 -3.86 -17.47
CA VAL A 38 1.56 -5.01 -18.13
C VAL A 38 0.14 -4.71 -18.59
N GLY A 39 -0.21 -5.26 -19.75
CA GLY A 39 -1.53 -5.11 -20.35
C GLY A 39 -1.86 -3.67 -20.75
N THR A 40 -3.16 -3.38 -20.89
CA THR A 40 -3.68 -2.06 -21.25
C THR A 40 -4.17 -1.27 -20.04
N LYS A 41 -4.19 -1.90 -18.86
CA LYS A 41 -4.55 -1.26 -17.59
C LYS A 41 -3.31 -0.58 -16.99
N ASN A 42 -3.51 0.30 -16.01
CA ASN A 42 -2.39 0.92 -15.28
C ASN A 42 -1.83 -0.06 -14.24
N GLN A 43 -1.35 -1.22 -14.71
CA GLN A 43 -0.91 -2.33 -13.90
C GLN A 43 0.59 -2.56 -14.09
N TYR A 44 1.26 -2.97 -13.01
CA TYR A 44 2.69 -3.24 -12.97
C TYR A 44 2.93 -4.64 -12.42
N LEU A 45 3.76 -5.43 -13.09
CA LEU A 45 4.22 -6.73 -12.61
C LEU A 45 5.64 -6.60 -12.06
N ALA A 46 5.84 -6.97 -10.81
CA ALA A 46 7.09 -6.83 -10.08
C ALA A 46 7.48 -8.14 -9.37
N LYS A 47 8.71 -8.18 -8.87
CA LYS A 47 9.12 -9.15 -7.85
C LYS A 47 8.32 -8.93 -6.57
N CYS A 48 7.86 -10.00 -5.94
CA CYS A 48 7.15 -9.89 -4.67
C CYS A 48 8.12 -9.50 -3.55
N PRO A 49 7.82 -8.46 -2.75
CA PRO A 49 8.65 -8.13 -1.60
C PRO A 49 8.46 -9.11 -0.42
N PHE A 50 7.41 -9.93 -0.45
CA PHE A 50 7.03 -10.83 0.64
C PHE A 50 7.62 -12.23 0.52
N HIS A 51 8.13 -12.62 -0.65
CA HIS A 51 8.78 -13.91 -0.87
C HIS A 51 9.71 -13.89 -2.07
N ASP A 52 10.63 -14.85 -2.14
CA ASP A 52 11.66 -14.92 -3.19
C ASP A 52 11.16 -15.60 -4.47
N GLN A 53 10.15 -15.02 -5.13
CA GLN A 53 9.76 -15.41 -6.48
C GLN A 53 9.74 -14.19 -7.40
N GLU A 54 10.24 -14.40 -8.61
CA GLU A 54 10.27 -13.37 -9.64
C GLU A 54 8.88 -13.18 -10.27
N ALA A 55 8.57 -11.93 -10.63
CA ALA A 55 7.39 -11.55 -11.43
C ALA A 55 6.05 -12.13 -10.93
N SER A 56 5.80 -12.11 -9.63
CA SER A 56 4.57 -12.65 -9.02
C SER A 56 3.68 -11.60 -8.37
N PHE A 57 4.08 -10.33 -8.36
CA PHE A 57 3.41 -9.26 -7.64
C PHE A 57 2.81 -8.24 -8.61
N LEU A 58 1.48 -8.25 -8.73
CA LEU A 58 0.74 -7.32 -9.57
C LEU A 58 0.26 -6.13 -8.74
N ILE A 59 0.54 -4.92 -9.23
CA ILE A 59 0.11 -3.67 -8.61
C ILE A 59 -0.83 -2.96 -9.59
N ASP A 60 -2.05 -2.66 -9.17
CA ASP A 60 -2.99 -1.87 -9.96
C ASP A 60 -2.96 -0.42 -9.48
N ALA A 61 -2.29 0.44 -10.25
CA ALA A 61 -2.13 1.85 -9.89
C ALA A 61 -3.44 2.66 -10.02
N LYS A 62 -4.50 2.08 -10.61
CA LYS A 62 -5.83 2.69 -10.68
C LYS A 62 -6.65 2.32 -9.44
N THR A 63 -6.74 1.04 -9.08
CA THR A 63 -7.51 0.61 -7.89
C THR A 63 -6.73 0.75 -6.58
N LYS A 64 -5.42 1.02 -6.65
CA LYS A 64 -4.51 1.15 -5.49
C LYS A 64 -4.37 -0.16 -4.70
N GLU A 65 -4.55 -1.28 -5.39
CA GLU A 65 -4.48 -2.62 -4.83
C GLU A 65 -3.25 -3.35 -5.36
N TYR A 66 -2.81 -4.34 -4.59
CA TYR A 66 -1.82 -5.31 -5.02
C TYR A 66 -2.39 -6.74 -4.90
N PHE A 67 -1.79 -7.64 -5.68
CA PHE A 67 -2.06 -9.06 -5.61
C PHE A 67 -0.81 -9.87 -5.92
N CYS A 68 -0.51 -10.85 -5.09
CA CYS A 68 0.49 -11.85 -5.37
C CYS A 68 -0.16 -13.19 -5.78
N PHE A 69 0.18 -13.67 -6.98
CA PHE A 69 -0.41 -14.90 -7.54
C PHE A 69 0.08 -16.19 -6.87
N CYS A 70 1.26 -16.18 -6.24
CA CYS A 70 1.86 -17.38 -5.64
C CYS A 70 1.18 -17.78 -4.33
N GLU A 71 0.96 -16.80 -3.44
CA GLU A 71 0.44 -17.04 -2.10
C GLU A 71 -1.00 -16.55 -1.92
N GLY A 72 -1.54 -15.85 -2.92
CA GLY A 72 -2.87 -15.26 -2.87
C GLY A 72 -2.94 -13.99 -2.02
N LEU A 73 -1.80 -13.44 -1.57
CA LEU A 73 -1.73 -12.22 -0.77
C LEU A 73 -2.29 -11.05 -1.58
N ARG A 74 -3.28 -10.35 -1.04
CA ARG A 74 -3.94 -9.20 -1.68
C ARG A 74 -4.19 -8.12 -0.66
N GLY A 75 -4.22 -6.88 -1.12
CA GLY A 75 -4.53 -5.76 -0.25
C GLY A 75 -4.49 -4.42 -0.96
N ASP A 76 -4.88 -3.40 -0.23
CA ASP A 76 -4.69 -2.00 -0.57
C ASP A 76 -3.32 -1.48 -0.11
N VAL A 77 -3.10 -0.18 -0.24
CA VAL A 77 -1.89 0.49 0.23
C VAL A 77 -1.65 0.36 1.75
N PHE A 78 -2.69 0.36 2.57
CA PHE A 78 -2.55 0.33 4.03
C PHE A 78 -2.10 -1.05 4.49
N SER A 79 -2.77 -2.08 4.02
CA SER A 79 -2.41 -3.48 4.25
C SER A 79 -1.04 -3.82 3.66
N PHE A 80 -0.65 -3.21 2.53
CA PHE A 80 0.71 -3.33 2.01
C PHE A 80 1.74 -2.87 3.06
N LEU A 81 1.61 -1.67 3.63
CA LEU A 81 2.54 -1.17 4.64
C LEU A 81 2.58 -2.03 5.90
N ILE A 82 1.40 -2.44 6.38
CA ILE A 82 1.30 -3.28 7.58
C ILE A 82 1.96 -4.63 7.35
N ASN A 83 1.70 -5.28 6.20
CA ASN A 83 2.33 -6.54 5.85
C ASN A 83 3.83 -6.36 5.60
N TYR A 84 4.26 -5.27 4.96
CA TYR A 84 5.68 -5.02 4.70
C TYR A 84 6.44 -4.83 6.02
N ASP A 85 5.88 -4.06 6.94
CA ASP A 85 6.49 -3.88 8.25
C ASP A 85 6.53 -5.18 9.05
N ARG A 86 5.49 -6.00 8.98
CA ARG A 86 5.43 -7.31 9.65
C ARG A 86 6.40 -8.33 9.05
N ASP A 87 6.32 -8.55 7.75
CA ASP A 87 6.92 -9.72 7.10
C ASP A 87 8.32 -9.42 6.56
N VAL A 88 8.61 -8.17 6.20
CA VAL A 88 9.92 -7.75 5.70
C VAL A 88 10.75 -7.10 6.81
N ASN A 89 10.18 -6.14 7.53
CA ASN A 89 10.90 -5.42 8.59
C ASN A 89 10.86 -6.12 9.95
N HIS A 90 10.06 -7.17 10.12
CA HIS A 90 9.88 -7.90 11.39
C HIS A 90 9.45 -6.99 12.56
N LYS A 91 8.56 -6.03 12.26
CA LYS A 91 8.02 -5.02 13.18
C LYS A 91 6.48 -5.09 13.22
N HIS A 92 5.87 -4.18 13.98
CA HIS A 92 4.44 -4.06 14.08
C HIS A 92 4.01 -2.62 13.80
N MET A 93 3.28 -2.45 12.71
CA MET A 93 2.65 -1.18 12.31
C MET A 93 1.13 -1.30 12.46
N THR A 94 0.53 -0.37 13.20
CA THR A 94 -0.92 -0.21 13.28
C THR A 94 -1.45 0.55 12.07
N LEU A 95 -2.76 0.44 11.80
CA LEU A 95 -3.41 1.21 10.72
C LEU A 95 -3.17 2.71 10.87
N LYS A 96 -3.28 3.26 12.08
CA LYS A 96 -3.02 4.68 12.33
C LYS A 96 -1.58 5.06 11.94
N GLN A 97 -0.59 4.25 12.31
CA GLN A 97 0.81 4.50 11.94
C GLN A 97 1.04 4.40 10.43
N ALA A 98 0.38 3.47 9.74
CA ALA A 98 0.44 3.38 8.29
C ALA A 98 -0.14 4.64 7.61
N VAL A 99 -1.29 5.13 8.10
CA VAL A 99 -1.90 6.38 7.61
C VAL A 99 -0.99 7.58 7.86
N ASP A 100 -0.45 7.72 9.08
CA ASP A 100 0.44 8.82 9.44
C ASP A 100 1.71 8.80 8.56
N TYR A 101 2.31 7.62 8.34
CA TYR A 101 3.46 7.45 7.46
C TYR A 101 3.15 7.88 6.02
N LEU A 102 2.00 7.48 5.46
CA LEU A 102 1.62 7.83 4.09
C LEU A 102 1.40 9.32 3.91
N ILE A 103 0.78 9.99 4.88
CA ILE A 103 0.57 11.45 4.83
C ILE A 103 1.91 12.19 4.86
N GLU A 104 2.84 11.75 5.70
CA GLU A 104 4.15 12.38 5.82
C GLU A 104 5.01 12.17 4.56
N LYS A 105 4.99 10.95 4.01
CA LYS A 105 5.87 10.54 2.90
C LYS A 105 5.32 10.88 1.52
N PHE A 106 4.01 10.90 1.39
CA PHE A 106 3.31 11.18 0.14
C PHE A 106 2.33 12.33 0.37
N PRO A 107 2.83 13.59 0.49
CA PRO A 107 1.98 14.73 0.74
C PRO A 107 0.90 14.81 -0.35
N ILE A 108 -0.34 14.84 0.11
CA ILE A 108 -1.54 14.94 -0.71
C ILE A 108 -1.47 16.32 -1.40
N GLN A 109 -1.29 16.33 -2.74
CA GLN A 109 -1.31 17.54 -3.55
C GLN A 109 -2.75 17.94 -3.91
#